data_AF-A0A5E4D9X4-F1
#
_entry.id   AF-A0A5E4D9X4-F1
#
_cell.length_a   1.000
_cell.length_b   1.000
_cell.length_c   1.000
_cell.angle_alpha   90.00
_cell.angle_beta   90.00
_cell.angle_gamma   90.00
#
_symmetry.space_group_name_H-M   'P 1'
#
loop_
_entity.id
_entity.type
_entity.pdbx_description
1 polymer ?
#
loop_
_entity_poly.entity_id
_entity_poly.type
_entity_poly.pdbx_seq_one_letter_code
_entity_poly.pdbx_strand_id
1 'polypeptide(L)'
;MHEKNPVSERITKCCSESFANKLSCFSALSVDDTYVPKELHADTFTFHADICTLPETEQQIKKQSALAELVKHKPTATMDQLKTVMGDFVAFLEKCCKADDKEACFSEEGPKLVAASQAALA
;
A
#
# COMPACT_ATOMS: atom_id res chain seq x y z
N MET A 1 1.02 -6.79 -18.92
CA MET A 1 2.22 -6.04 -19.35
C MET A 1 1.82 -4.60 -19.65
N HIS A 2 2.65 -3.63 -19.25
CA HIS A 2 2.40 -2.18 -19.38
C HIS A 2 2.00 -1.75 -20.79
N GLU A 3 2.57 -2.37 -21.84
CA GLU A 3 2.23 -2.11 -23.24
C GLU A 3 0.75 -2.29 -23.60
N LYS A 4 0.02 -3.18 -22.89
CA LYS A 4 -1.40 -3.42 -23.14
C LYS A 4 -2.31 -2.40 -22.45
N ASN A 5 -1.85 -1.80 -21.34
CA ASN A 5 -2.60 -0.85 -20.53
C ASN A 5 -1.62 0.21 -19.98
N PRO A 6 -1.20 1.19 -20.80
CA PRO A 6 -0.22 2.18 -20.38
C PRO A 6 -0.84 3.15 -19.37
N VAL A 7 -0.28 3.21 -18.16
CA VAL A 7 -0.76 4.06 -17.05
C VAL A 7 0.25 5.12 -16.58
N SER A 8 1.47 5.13 -17.15
CA SER A 8 2.53 6.07 -16.80
C SER A 8 3.42 6.31 -18.01
N GLU A 9 3.51 7.56 -18.44
CA GLU A 9 4.37 7.97 -19.56
C GLU A 9 5.86 7.78 -19.24
N ARG A 10 6.26 7.98 -17.98
CA ARG A 10 7.64 7.78 -17.51
C ARG A 10 8.05 6.30 -17.61
N ILE A 11 7.16 5.39 -17.24
CA ILE A 11 7.38 3.94 -17.42
C ILE A 11 7.38 3.60 -18.91
N THR A 12 6.49 4.18 -19.71
CA THR A 12 6.48 3.97 -21.17
C THR A 12 7.82 4.38 -21.79
N LYS A 13 8.35 5.55 -21.41
CA LYS A 13 9.67 6.02 -21.86
C LYS A 13 10.78 5.02 -21.52
N CYS A 14 10.88 4.58 -20.26
CA CYS A 14 11.90 3.58 -19.89
C CYS A 14 11.68 2.22 -20.54
N CYS A 15 10.44 1.85 -20.85
CA CYS A 15 10.14 0.62 -21.58
C CYS A 15 10.63 0.65 -23.03
N SER A 16 10.55 1.81 -23.68
CA SER A 16 10.97 2.05 -25.06
C SER A 16 12.47 2.34 -25.24
N GLU A 17 13.21 2.53 -24.15
CA GLU A 17 14.67 2.65 -24.18
C GLU A 17 15.36 1.34 -24.61
N SER A 18 16.63 1.45 -25.03
CA SER A 18 17.43 0.28 -25.40
C SER A 18 17.54 -0.69 -24.21
N PHE A 19 17.65 -1.99 -24.50
CA PHE A 19 17.78 -3.02 -23.46
C PHE A 19 18.92 -2.72 -22.47
N ALA A 20 20.04 -2.19 -22.96
CA ALA A 20 21.19 -1.81 -22.16
C ALA A 20 20.92 -0.66 -21.18
N ASN A 21 20.04 0.28 -21.54
CA ASN A 21 19.72 1.46 -20.73
C ASN A 21 18.45 1.28 -19.88
N LYS A 22 17.68 0.22 -20.08
CA LYS A 22 16.39 0.02 -19.41
C LYS A 22 16.55 0.05 -17.89
N LEU A 23 17.53 -0.68 -17.34
CA LEU A 23 17.79 -0.72 -15.91
C LEU A 23 18.19 0.65 -15.35
N SER A 24 19.16 1.32 -16.00
CA SER A 24 19.61 2.65 -15.57
C SER A 24 18.50 3.69 -15.66
N CYS A 25 17.61 3.60 -16.66
CA CYS A 25 16.43 4.45 -16.78
C CYS A 25 15.51 4.30 -15.57
N PHE A 26 15.14 3.06 -15.19
CA PHE A 26 14.29 2.82 -14.03
C PHE A 26 14.93 3.27 -12.71
N SER A 27 16.23 3.03 -12.52
CA SER A 27 16.95 3.47 -11.32
C SER A 27 17.05 4.99 -11.18
N ALA A 28 17.00 5.73 -12.28
CA ALA A 28 17.01 7.19 -12.29
C ALA A 28 15.62 7.82 -12.10
N LEU A 29 14.54 7.03 -12.05
CA LEU A 29 13.19 7.55 -11.80
C LEU A 29 13.08 8.06 -10.35
N SER A 30 12.67 9.32 -10.22
CA SER A 30 12.23 9.93 -8.97
C SER A 30 10.74 9.73 -8.74
N VAL A 31 10.22 10.18 -7.59
CA VAL A 31 8.78 10.36 -7.37
C VAL A 31 8.18 11.16 -8.54
N ASP A 32 6.98 10.77 -8.97
CA ASP A 32 6.29 11.38 -10.10
C ASP A 32 5.48 12.59 -9.66
N ASP A 33 5.99 13.77 -9.97
CA ASP A 33 5.34 15.04 -9.64
C ASP A 33 4.05 15.27 -10.43
N THR A 34 3.82 14.51 -11.51
CA THR A 34 2.58 14.57 -12.31
C THR A 34 1.47 13.68 -11.75
N TYR A 35 1.80 12.82 -10.78
CA TYR A 35 0.83 11.92 -10.18
C TYR A 35 -0.11 12.68 -9.24
N VAL A 36 -1.41 12.48 -9.45
CA VAL A 36 -2.45 12.99 -8.55
C VAL A 36 -2.69 11.94 -7.46
N PRO A 37 -2.39 12.25 -6.18
CA PRO A 37 -2.56 11.28 -5.10
C PRO A 37 -3.99 10.78 -4.99
N LYS A 38 -4.15 9.47 -4.80
CA LYS A 38 -5.46 8.86 -4.58
C LYS A 38 -5.97 9.23 -3.19
N GLU A 39 -7.27 9.47 -3.04
CA GLU A 39 -7.85 9.65 -1.70
C GLU A 39 -7.73 8.38 -0.85
N LEU A 40 -7.47 8.54 0.44
CA LEU A 40 -7.45 7.41 1.38
C LEU A 40 -8.88 7.09 1.80
N HIS A 41 -9.50 6.14 1.13
CA HIS A 41 -10.78 5.61 1.56
C HIS A 41 -10.58 4.61 2.70
N ALA A 42 -11.52 4.56 3.65
CA ALA A 42 -11.51 3.56 4.72
C ALA A 42 -11.45 2.12 4.14
N ASP A 43 -12.08 1.93 2.98
CA ASP A 43 -12.12 0.68 2.23
C ASP A 43 -10.74 0.23 1.72
N THR A 44 -9.76 1.14 1.70
CA THR A 44 -8.36 0.82 1.38
C THR A 44 -7.72 -0.07 2.47
N PHE A 45 -8.29 -0.03 3.69
CA PHE A 45 -7.89 -0.84 4.83
C PHE A 45 -9.01 -1.73 5.36
N THR A 46 -10.13 -1.89 4.65
CA THR A 46 -11.13 -2.89 5.02
C THR A 46 -10.59 -4.27 4.66
N PHE A 47 -9.77 -4.77 5.56
CA PHE A 47 -9.48 -6.19 5.67
C PHE A 47 -10.62 -6.79 6.47
N HIS A 48 -11.18 -7.87 5.95
CA HIS A 48 -12.21 -8.61 6.67
C HIS A 48 -11.54 -9.71 7.48
N ALA A 49 -12.32 -10.41 8.30
CA ALA A 49 -11.83 -11.56 9.05
C ALA A 49 -11.23 -12.68 8.16
N ASP A 50 -11.47 -12.62 6.83
CA ASP A 50 -10.93 -13.55 5.84
C ASP A 50 -9.40 -13.59 5.84
N ILE A 51 -8.73 -12.44 6.01
CA ILE A 51 -7.26 -12.35 6.02
C ILE A 51 -6.62 -13.25 7.08
N CYS A 52 -7.30 -13.46 8.20
CA CYS A 52 -6.81 -14.26 9.32
C CYS A 52 -6.69 -15.76 8.99
N THR A 53 -7.41 -16.22 7.97
CA THR A 53 -7.44 -17.63 7.54
C THR A 53 -6.56 -17.90 6.32
N LEU A 54 -6.01 -16.84 5.70
CA LEU A 54 -5.19 -16.98 4.50
C LEU A 54 -3.83 -17.60 4.83
N PRO A 55 -3.22 -18.31 3.87
CA PRO A 55 -1.81 -18.72 3.96
C PRO A 55 -0.90 -17.51 4.18
N GLU A 56 0.24 -17.71 4.84
CA GLU A 56 1.18 -16.63 5.16
C GLU A 56 1.62 -15.84 3.91
N THR A 57 1.84 -16.51 2.79
CA THR A 57 2.20 -15.87 1.51
C THR A 57 1.12 -14.92 1.01
N GLU A 58 -0.15 -15.30 1.13
CA GLU A 58 -1.29 -14.46 0.74
C GLU A 58 -1.49 -13.29 1.71
N GLN A 59 -1.27 -13.51 3.01
CA GLN A 59 -1.26 -12.43 3.99
C GLN A 59 -0.16 -11.40 3.68
N GLN A 60 1.03 -11.86 3.28
CA GLN A 60 2.11 -10.96 2.87
C GLN A 60 1.74 -10.16 1.62
N ILE A 61 1.12 -10.78 0.62
CA ILE A 61 0.62 -10.08 -0.58
C ILE A 61 -0.41 -8.99 -0.20
N LYS A 62 -1.32 -9.29 0.73
CA LYS A 62 -2.30 -8.32 1.24
C LYS A 62 -1.63 -7.15 1.95
N LYS A 63 -0.63 -7.41 2.81
CA LYS A 63 0.18 -6.36 3.48
C LYS A 63 0.93 -5.50 2.47
N GLN A 64 1.55 -6.11 1.45
CA GLN A 64 2.24 -5.38 0.38
C GLN A 64 1.27 -4.54 -0.46
N SER A 65 0.05 -5.04 -0.69
CA SER A 65 -0.99 -4.30 -1.39
C SER A 65 -1.44 -3.07 -0.58
N ALA A 66 -1.59 -3.21 0.74
CA ALA A 66 -1.87 -2.09 1.64
C ALA A 66 -0.78 -1.02 1.56
N LEU A 67 0.49 -1.43 1.60
CA LEU A 67 1.63 -0.53 1.46
C LEU A 67 1.63 0.20 0.10
N ALA A 68 1.30 -0.49 -0.99
CA ALA A 68 1.21 0.13 -2.31
C ALA A 68 0.10 1.19 -2.37
N GLU A 69 -1.06 0.94 -1.75
CA GLU A 69 -2.14 1.93 -1.69
C GLU A 69 -1.78 3.12 -0.78
N LEU A 70 -1.04 2.89 0.31
CA LEU A 70 -0.50 3.96 1.16
C LEU A 70 0.44 4.89 0.39
N VAL A 71 1.37 4.35 -0.39
CA VAL A 71 2.28 5.15 -1.22
C VAL A 71 1.52 5.90 -2.33
N LYS A 72 0.48 5.31 -2.90
CA LYS A 72 -0.42 6.00 -3.85
C LYS A 72 -1.21 7.14 -3.18
N HIS A 73 -1.51 7.03 -1.89
CA HIS A 73 -2.18 8.10 -1.16
C HIS A 73 -1.21 9.23 -0.75
N LYS A 74 -0.02 8.88 -0.26
CA LYS A 74 1.01 9.85 0.14
C LYS A 74 2.35 9.50 -0.55
N PRO A 75 2.54 9.91 -1.81
CA PRO A 75 3.77 9.60 -2.58
C PRO A 75 5.04 10.17 -1.97
N THR A 76 4.91 11.22 -1.16
CA THR A 76 6.01 11.91 -0.46
C THR A 76 6.25 11.38 0.96
N ALA A 77 5.54 10.31 1.37
CA ALA A 77 5.74 9.69 2.67
C ALA A 77 7.18 9.18 2.80
N THR A 78 7.79 9.45 3.95
CA THR A 78 9.12 8.93 4.26
C THR A 78 9.06 7.43 4.55
N MET A 79 10.18 6.74 4.35
CA MET A 79 10.30 5.32 4.71
C MET A 79 9.95 5.04 6.16
N ASP A 80 10.25 5.96 7.08
CA ASP A 80 9.98 5.76 8.51
C ASP A 80 8.50 5.99 8.85
N GLN A 81 7.82 6.92 8.18
CA GLN A 81 6.36 7.04 8.28
C GLN A 81 5.67 5.76 7.76
N LEU A 82 6.09 5.26 6.59
CA LEU A 82 5.53 4.03 6.03
C LEU A 82 5.76 2.81 6.93
N LYS A 83 6.96 2.67 7.53
CA LYS A 83 7.24 1.60 8.51
C LYS A 83 6.34 1.71 9.73
N THR A 84 6.13 2.92 10.25
CA THR A 84 5.29 3.15 11.43
C THR A 84 3.85 2.69 11.14
N VAL A 85 3.27 3.19 10.05
CA VAL A 85 1.90 2.83 9.64
C VAL A 85 1.76 1.32 9.39
N MET A 86 2.73 0.71 8.72
CA MET A 86 2.70 -0.74 8.48
C MET A 86 2.90 -1.56 9.77
N GLY A 87 3.64 -1.04 10.74
CA GLY A 87 3.77 -1.63 12.07
C GLY A 87 2.43 -1.63 12.82
N ASP A 88 1.75 -0.49 12.85
CA ASP A 88 0.41 -0.35 13.44
C ASP A 88 -0.59 -1.26 12.74
N PHE A 89 -0.49 -1.38 11.41
CA PHE A 89 -1.31 -2.28 10.61
C PHE A 89 -1.10 -3.76 10.97
N VAL A 90 0.15 -4.19 11.17
CA VAL A 90 0.44 -5.56 11.60
C VAL A 90 -0.09 -5.82 13.02
N ALA A 91 0.09 -4.87 13.95
CA ALA A 91 -0.44 -4.98 15.31
C ALA A 91 -1.97 -5.07 15.33
N PHE A 92 -2.64 -4.29 14.47
CA PHE A 92 -4.09 -4.38 14.25
C PHE A 92 -4.53 -5.76 13.77
N LEU A 93 -3.85 -6.32 12.76
CA LEU A 93 -4.16 -7.67 12.28
C LEU A 93 -3.96 -8.72 13.38
N GLU A 94 -2.87 -8.64 14.14
CA GLU A 94 -2.62 -9.57 15.23
C GLU A 94 -3.68 -9.49 16.33
N LYS A 95 -4.14 -8.28 16.66
CA LYS A 95 -5.22 -8.04 17.63
C LYS A 95 -6.54 -8.63 17.14
N CYS A 96 -6.99 -8.24 15.95
CA CYS A 96 -8.31 -8.65 15.46
C CYS A 96 -8.38 -10.11 15.01
N CYS A 97 -7.28 -10.70 14.53
CA CYS A 97 -7.26 -12.13 14.22
C CYS A 97 -7.28 -13.04 15.46
N LYS A 98 -6.94 -12.52 16.65
CA LYS A 98 -7.02 -13.25 17.93
C LYS A 98 -8.34 -12.99 18.68
N ALA A 99 -9.19 -12.08 18.19
CA ALA A 99 -10.47 -11.78 18.80
C ALA A 99 -11.48 -12.93 18.61
N ASP A 100 -12.41 -13.05 19.57
CA ASP A 100 -13.53 -13.99 19.51
C ASP A 100 -14.46 -13.66 18.34
N ASP A 101 -14.88 -12.38 18.26
CA ASP A 101 -15.58 -11.82 17.11
C ASP A 101 -14.62 -10.96 16.27
N LYS A 102 -14.05 -11.59 15.24
CA LYS A 102 -13.07 -10.95 14.36
C LYS A 102 -13.71 -9.82 13.57
N GLU A 103 -14.85 -10.06 12.94
CA GLU A 103 -15.47 -9.08 12.04
C GLU A 103 -15.91 -7.81 12.79
N ALA A 104 -16.43 -7.98 14.02
CA ALA A 104 -16.70 -6.84 14.89
C ALA A 104 -15.42 -6.06 15.25
N CYS A 105 -14.32 -6.75 15.56
CA CYS A 105 -13.04 -6.09 15.83
C CYS A 105 -12.53 -5.29 14.62
N PHE A 106 -12.54 -5.88 13.42
CA PHE A 106 -12.13 -5.20 12.20
C PHE A 106 -12.98 -3.96 11.92
N SER A 107 -14.29 -4.05 12.13
CA SER A 107 -15.22 -2.94 11.94
C SER A 107 -15.03 -1.80 12.95
N GLU A 108 -14.70 -2.13 14.20
CA GLU A 108 -14.49 -1.12 15.25
C GLU A 108 -13.09 -0.48 15.20
N GLU A 109 -12.07 -1.29 15.00
CA GLU A 109 -10.67 -0.86 15.07
C GLU A 109 -10.15 -0.35 13.72
N GLY A 110 -10.76 -0.75 12.60
CA GLY A 110 -10.39 -0.31 11.26
C GLY A 110 -10.40 1.22 11.10
N PRO A 111 -11.50 1.92 11.44
CA PRO A 111 -11.54 3.38 11.38
C PRO A 111 -10.48 4.07 12.26
N LYS A 112 -10.16 3.48 13.43
CA LYS A 112 -9.11 4.02 14.33
C LYS A 112 -7.74 3.93 13.67
N LEU A 113 -7.45 2.82 12.99
CA LEU A 113 -6.21 2.64 12.23
C LEU A 113 -6.09 3.60 11.05
N VAL A 114 -7.19 3.85 10.33
CA VAL A 114 -7.21 4.82 9.22
C VAL A 114 -6.86 6.22 9.73
N ALA A 115 -7.49 6.65 10.82
CA ALA A 115 -7.23 7.95 11.42
C ALA A 115 -5.77 8.08 11.92
N ALA A 116 -5.24 7.03 12.57
CA ALA A 116 -3.85 6.99 13.00
C ALA A 116 -2.87 7.05 11.81
N SER A 117 -3.18 6.33 10.73
CA SER A 117 -2.38 6.32 9.49
C SER A 117 -2.36 7.70 8.84
N GLN A 118 -3.50 8.38 8.75
CA GLN A 118 -3.59 9.75 8.24
C GLN A 118 -2.77 10.72 9.09
N ALA A 119 -2.82 10.60 10.42
CA ALA A 119 -2.04 11.43 11.32
C ALA A 119 -0.53 11.18 11.21
N ALA A 120 -0.11 9.92 11.05
CA ALA A 120 1.30 9.55 10.88
C ALA A 120 1.86 10.00 9.51
N LEU A 121 1.00 10.10 8.49
CA LEU A 121 1.34 10.52 7.13
C LEU A 121 1.12 12.02 6.89
N ALA A 122 0.67 12.78 7.90
CA ALA A 122 0.46 14.22 7.82
C ALA A 122 1.77 14.94 7.41
#